data_AF-A0A8S3R5X4-F1
#
_entry.id   AF-A0A8S3R5X4-F1
#
_cell.length_a   1.000
_cell.length_b   1.000
_cell.length_c   1.000
_cell.angle_alpha   90.00
_cell.angle_beta   90.00
_cell.angle_gamma   90.00
#
_symmetry.space_group_name_H-M   'P 1'
#
loop_
_entity.id
_entity.type
_entity.pdbx_description
1 polymer ?
#
loop_
_entity_poly.entity_id
_entity_poly.type
_entity_poly.pdbx_seq_one_letter_code
_entity_poly.pdbx_strand_id
1 'polypeptide(L)'
;MLMNCYMRENITQDENSVKSLLHQLLDKTDSLFELVKSIDKQCIEDKQDFQNKIDQVNDRITAFSKKMCTIDEHQTQHLYDIENSVKLVKVDQDKNFSHVHNKIQSLADRVKDLPSRTQYNAKNFEVEKSNENIDYRSVNSNTANTSKTYIDQSHTTIRNSQIFPDERKEKTLIIGSSIIKGIDANKVGKDVHIRTNRGATVPTLTEKIKKSNIQHYKSIILVVGGNDASSRIHPEAFKEKYDDMIKTVKSINPGINIAVSEICPRRNVDTEIYNAILHRVSTEHKLKIIKQTDAFVSRGGDLVSSYYHRDGIHLTNQGTILLLRNINKVVNIFNQTTISQSNNESNEQHGKRQTIAKTFNGICFNCGFYGHHCKDCHTL
;
A
#
# COMPACT_ATOMS: atom_id res chain seq x y z
N MET A 1 52.09 76.59 42.64
CA MET A 1 52.93 75.36 42.62
C MET A 1 52.24 74.17 43.28
N LEU A 2 51.62 74.32 44.47
CA LEU A 2 50.90 73.25 45.19
C LEU A 2 49.71 72.63 44.42
N MET A 3 48.95 73.43 43.66
CA MET A 3 47.82 72.93 42.85
C MET A 3 48.25 71.95 41.73
N ASN A 4 49.46 72.15 41.16
CA ASN A 4 49.99 71.28 40.11
C ASN A 4 50.55 69.95 40.66
N CYS A 5 50.92 69.88 41.94
CA CYS A 5 51.27 68.61 42.59
C CYS A 5 50.00 67.79 42.88
N TYR A 6 48.96 68.41 43.43
CA TYR A 6 47.72 67.70 43.80
C TYR A 6 46.97 67.13 42.59
N MET A 7 46.96 67.85 41.46
CA MET A 7 46.35 67.34 40.22
C MET A 7 47.15 66.19 39.59
N ARG A 8 48.49 66.16 39.77
CA ARG A 8 49.32 65.05 39.26
C ARG A 8 49.13 63.77 40.07
N GLU A 9 48.94 63.87 41.38
CA GLU A 9 48.71 62.69 42.23
C GLU A 9 47.34 62.03 41.99
N ASN A 10 46.29 62.81 41.74
CA ASN A 10 44.97 62.26 41.42
C ASN A 10 44.92 61.59 40.04
N ILE A 11 45.66 62.11 39.04
CA ILE A 11 45.76 61.50 37.70
C ILE A 11 46.53 60.17 37.76
N THR A 12 47.61 60.08 38.54
CA THR A 12 48.40 58.84 38.65
C THR A 12 47.66 57.74 39.42
N GLN A 13 46.80 58.08 40.38
CA GLN A 13 46.00 57.09 41.10
C GLN A 13 44.91 56.46 40.19
N ASP A 14 44.31 57.25 39.30
CA ASP A 14 43.33 56.79 38.32
C ASP A 14 43.98 55.89 37.24
N GLU A 15 45.16 56.27 36.74
CA GLU A 15 45.93 55.44 35.79
C GLU A 15 46.28 54.05 36.34
N ASN A 16 46.64 53.95 37.62
CA ASN A 16 46.97 52.68 38.25
C ASN A 16 45.73 51.79 38.44
N SER A 17 44.56 52.38 38.74
CA SER A 17 43.30 51.64 38.82
C SER A 17 42.89 51.07 37.46
N VAL A 18 42.98 51.89 36.40
CA VAL A 18 42.70 51.46 35.02
C VAL A 18 43.65 50.34 34.57
N LYS A 19 44.96 50.45 34.85
CA LYS A 19 45.93 49.40 34.55
C LYS A 19 45.62 48.09 35.30
N SER A 20 45.23 48.17 36.57
CA SER A 20 44.85 46.99 37.36
C SER A 20 43.61 46.31 36.79
N LEU A 21 42.58 47.07 36.43
CA LEU A 21 41.38 46.55 35.76
C LEU A 21 41.70 45.92 34.41
N LEU A 22 42.59 46.54 33.62
CA LEU A 22 43.02 46.00 32.33
C LEU A 22 43.73 44.66 32.49
N HIS A 23 44.64 44.53 33.47
CA HIS A 23 45.29 43.25 33.78
C HIS A 23 44.28 42.18 34.21
N GLN A 24 43.32 42.52 35.09
CA GLN A 24 42.27 41.58 35.50
C GLN A 24 41.39 41.14 34.32
N LEU A 25 41.11 42.04 33.37
CA LEU A 25 40.36 41.70 32.16
C LEU A 25 41.17 40.77 31.26
N LEU A 26 42.48 41.02 31.09
CA LEU A 26 43.38 40.17 30.31
C LEU A 26 43.47 38.75 30.91
N ASP A 27 43.65 38.64 32.22
CA ASP A 27 43.69 37.35 32.93
C ASP A 27 42.38 36.56 32.78
N LYS A 28 41.24 37.28 32.81
CA LYS A 28 39.92 36.66 32.55
C LYS A 28 39.76 36.23 31.10
N THR A 29 40.26 37.01 30.14
CA THR A 29 40.21 36.61 28.72
C THR A 29 41.07 35.39 28.44
N ASP A 30 42.26 35.29 29.05
CA ASP A 30 43.12 34.11 28.92
C ASP A 30 42.48 32.87 29.56
N SER A 31 41.86 33.03 30.73
CA SER A 31 41.11 31.96 31.40
C SER A 31 39.93 31.46 30.57
N LEU A 32 39.19 32.37 29.92
CA LEU A 32 38.10 32.02 29.01
C LEU A 32 38.63 31.30 27.75
N PHE A 33 39.77 31.72 27.22
CA PHE A 33 40.38 31.08 26.05
C PHE A 33 40.82 29.64 26.35
N GLU A 34 41.43 29.38 27.51
CA GLU A 34 41.78 28.03 27.94
C GLU A 34 40.53 27.16 28.21
N LEU A 35 39.45 27.74 28.75
CA LEU A 35 38.19 27.03 28.90
C LEU A 35 37.59 26.61 27.54
N VAL A 36 37.60 27.51 26.54
CA VAL A 36 37.11 27.20 25.19
C VAL A 36 37.95 26.09 24.54
N LYS A 37 39.28 26.14 24.67
CA LYS A 37 40.15 25.04 24.20
C LYS A 37 39.83 23.70 24.87
N SER A 38 39.59 23.70 26.19
CA SER A 38 39.23 22.49 26.92
C SER A 38 37.90 21.91 26.45
N ILE A 39 36.91 22.76 26.17
CA ILE A 39 35.60 22.32 25.65
C ILE A 39 35.74 21.76 24.23
N ASP A 40 36.51 22.43 23.36
CA ASP A 40 36.75 21.96 22.00
C ASP A 40 37.44 20.58 21.98
N LYS A 41 38.45 20.41 22.85
CA LYS A 41 39.11 19.11 23.05
C LYS A 41 38.12 18.02 23.49
N GLN A 42 37.26 18.31 24.48
CA GLN A 42 36.26 17.35 24.96
C GLN A 42 35.25 16.99 23.85
N CYS A 43 34.79 17.97 23.07
CA CYS A 43 33.89 17.74 21.94
C CYS A 43 34.51 16.82 20.87
N ILE A 44 35.82 16.96 20.60
CA ILE A 44 36.54 16.08 19.67
C ILE A 44 36.62 14.66 20.22
N GLU A 45 36.94 14.50 21.50
CA GLU A 45 37.01 13.19 22.17
C GLU A 45 35.65 12.49 22.19
N ASP A 46 34.58 13.20 22.53
CA ASP A 46 33.20 12.66 22.55
C ASP A 46 32.74 12.26 21.13
N LYS A 47 33.09 13.06 20.12
CA LYS A 47 32.80 12.74 18.71
C LYS A 47 33.52 11.46 18.28
N GLN A 48 34.77 11.27 18.70
CA GLN A 48 35.54 10.08 18.39
C GLN A 48 34.98 8.84 19.11
N ASP A 49 34.61 8.96 20.39
CA ASP A 49 33.96 7.87 21.14
C ASP A 49 32.64 7.45 20.50
N PHE A 50 31.83 8.42 20.09
CA PHE A 50 30.57 8.15 19.38
C PHE A 50 30.79 7.43 18.05
N GLN A 51 31.81 7.84 17.27
CA GLN A 51 32.16 7.16 16.03
C GLN A 51 32.60 5.72 16.28
N ASN A 52 33.43 5.47 17.29
CA ASN A 52 33.86 4.12 17.66
C ASN A 52 32.67 3.23 18.04
N LYS A 53 31.65 3.78 18.72
CA LYS A 53 30.42 3.05 19.05
C LYS A 53 29.58 2.71 17.82
N ILE A 54 29.49 3.62 16.84
CA ILE A 54 28.83 3.35 15.55
C ILE A 54 29.54 2.18 14.84
N ASP A 55 30.86 2.21 14.78
CA ASP A 55 31.64 1.18 14.09
C ASP A 55 31.45 -0.19 14.75
N GLN A 56 31.44 -0.26 16.08
CA GLN A 56 31.13 -1.50 16.81
C GLN A 56 29.72 -2.04 16.52
N VAL A 57 28.71 -1.17 16.36
CA VAL A 57 27.35 -1.61 16.00
C VAL A 57 27.33 -2.15 14.57
N ASN A 58 28.01 -1.50 13.63
CA ASN A 58 28.12 -1.95 12.24
C ASN A 58 28.83 -3.31 12.13
N ASP A 59 29.87 -3.55 12.91
CA ASP A 59 30.55 -4.84 12.99
C ASP A 59 29.61 -5.94 13.49
N ARG A 60 28.78 -5.64 14.51
CA ARG A 60 27.78 -6.59 15.03
C ARG A 60 26.68 -6.89 14.02
N ILE A 61 26.21 -5.88 13.28
CA ILE A 61 25.25 -6.06 12.19
C ILE A 61 25.85 -6.95 11.10
N THR A 62 27.08 -6.67 10.68
CA THR A 62 27.80 -7.46 9.66
C THR A 62 27.98 -8.92 10.10
N ALA A 63 28.39 -9.14 11.35
CA ALA A 63 28.51 -10.48 11.93
C ALA A 63 27.17 -11.22 12.00
N PHE A 64 26.09 -10.52 12.33
CA PHE A 64 24.73 -11.08 12.36
C PHE A 64 24.24 -11.46 10.95
N SER A 65 24.43 -10.58 9.97
CA SER A 65 24.09 -10.86 8.56
C SER A 65 24.84 -12.08 8.04
N LYS A 66 26.13 -12.22 8.37
CA LYS A 66 26.92 -13.40 8.01
C LYS A 66 26.35 -14.69 8.62
N LYS A 67 25.93 -14.65 9.89
CA LYS A 67 25.26 -15.79 10.55
C LYS A 67 23.93 -16.14 9.88
N MET A 68 23.14 -15.14 9.48
CA MET A 68 21.88 -15.38 8.78
C MET A 68 22.10 -16.04 7.41
N CYS A 69 23.11 -15.62 6.64
CA CYS A 69 23.46 -16.29 5.38
C CYS A 69 23.83 -17.76 5.60
N THR A 70 24.61 -18.08 6.65
CA THR A 70 24.96 -19.49 6.94
C THR A 70 23.75 -20.33 7.34
N ILE A 71 22.75 -19.74 8.00
CA ILE A 71 21.50 -20.45 8.33
C ILE A 71 20.71 -20.74 7.05
N ASP A 72 20.63 -19.78 6.13
CA ASP A 72 19.94 -19.94 4.85
C ASP A 72 20.61 -21.01 3.97
N GLU A 73 21.95 -21.05 3.94
CA GLU A 73 22.72 -22.11 3.28
C GLU A 73 22.43 -23.50 3.88
N HIS A 74 22.41 -23.62 5.21
CA HIS A 74 22.09 -24.88 5.88
C HIS A 74 20.64 -25.33 5.63
N GLN A 75 19.68 -24.41 5.64
CA GLN A 75 18.27 -24.71 5.34
C GLN A 75 18.10 -25.13 3.88
N THR A 76 18.78 -24.46 2.97
CA THR A 76 18.79 -24.81 1.53
C THR A 76 19.38 -26.19 1.30
N GLN A 77 20.49 -26.52 1.95
CA GLN A 77 21.10 -27.86 1.86
C GLN A 77 20.16 -28.94 2.41
N HIS A 78 19.52 -28.71 3.55
CA HIS A 78 18.56 -29.65 4.12
C HIS A 78 17.34 -29.88 3.20
N LEU A 79 16.84 -28.84 2.53
CA LEU A 79 15.78 -28.98 1.54
C LEU A 79 16.23 -29.79 0.30
N TYR A 80 17.47 -29.59 -0.15
CA TYR A 80 18.05 -30.38 -1.24
C TYR A 80 18.18 -31.86 -0.87
N ASP A 81 18.59 -32.16 0.36
CA ASP A 81 18.70 -33.54 0.86
C ASP A 81 17.32 -34.22 0.98
N ILE A 82 16.28 -33.47 1.40
CA ILE A 82 14.89 -33.94 1.37
C ILE A 82 14.45 -34.22 -0.08
N GLU A 83 14.72 -33.31 -1.01
CA GLU A 83 14.33 -33.48 -2.41
C GLU A 83 14.96 -34.74 -3.02
N ASN A 84 16.25 -34.97 -2.75
CA ASN A 84 16.95 -36.17 -3.20
C ASN A 84 16.38 -37.45 -2.56
N SER A 85 16.05 -37.40 -1.27
CA SER A 85 15.39 -38.51 -0.58
C SER A 85 14.02 -38.83 -1.19
N VAL A 86 13.22 -37.81 -1.53
CA VAL A 86 11.93 -37.98 -2.21
C VAL A 86 12.10 -38.53 -3.63
N LYS A 87 13.12 -38.10 -4.37
CA LYS A 87 13.43 -38.65 -5.71
C LYS A 87 13.77 -40.14 -5.65
N LEU A 88 14.57 -40.57 -4.67
CA LEU A 88 14.90 -41.98 -4.47
C LEU A 88 13.66 -42.83 -4.18
N VAL A 89 12.76 -42.35 -3.33
CA VAL A 89 11.49 -43.05 -3.03
C VAL A 89 10.58 -43.15 -4.26
N LYS A 90 10.52 -42.12 -5.11
CA LYS A 90 9.74 -42.18 -6.36
C LYS A 90 10.27 -43.20 -7.35
N VAL A 91 11.60 -43.35 -7.47
CA VAL A 91 12.21 -44.36 -8.36
C VAL A 91 11.82 -45.78 -7.94
N ASP A 92 11.71 -46.05 -6.64
CA ASP A 92 11.26 -47.37 -6.16
C ASP A 92 9.75 -47.58 -6.31
N GLN A 93 8.94 -46.52 -6.20
CA GLN A 93 7.52 -46.57 -6.51
C GLN A 93 7.27 -46.82 -8.01
N ASP A 94 8.02 -46.17 -8.90
CA ASP A 94 7.89 -46.35 -10.36
C ASP A 94 8.28 -47.76 -10.81
N LYS A 95 9.27 -48.38 -10.16
CA LYS A 95 9.60 -49.81 -10.37
C LYS A 95 8.45 -50.73 -9.96
N ASN A 96 7.80 -50.44 -8.83
CA ASN A 96 6.63 -51.20 -8.37
C ASN A 96 5.40 -50.99 -9.27
N PHE A 97 5.17 -49.77 -9.75
CA PHE A 97 4.08 -49.47 -10.68
C PHE A 97 4.28 -50.12 -12.06
N SER A 98 5.52 -50.14 -12.56
CA SER A 98 5.87 -50.87 -13.80
C SER A 98 5.55 -52.36 -13.69
N HIS A 99 5.83 -52.98 -12.54
CA HIS A 99 5.51 -54.39 -12.32
C HIS A 99 3.99 -54.66 -12.30
N VAL A 100 3.20 -53.79 -11.67
CA VAL A 100 1.74 -53.89 -11.66
C VAL A 100 1.16 -53.66 -13.06
N HIS A 101 1.66 -52.68 -13.80
CA HIS A 101 1.21 -52.37 -15.15
C HIS A 101 1.45 -53.55 -16.12
N ASN A 102 2.62 -54.17 -16.06
CA ASN A 102 2.94 -55.37 -16.85
C ASN A 102 2.01 -56.55 -16.53
N LYS A 103 1.60 -56.71 -15.27
CA LYS A 103 0.66 -57.76 -14.84
C LYS A 103 -0.76 -57.51 -15.33
N ILE A 104 -1.21 -56.26 -15.33
CA ILE A 104 -2.51 -55.86 -15.91
C ILE A 104 -2.52 -56.09 -17.42
N GLN A 105 -1.42 -55.73 -18.11
CA GLN A 105 -1.30 -55.92 -19.56
C GLN A 105 -1.34 -57.42 -19.92
N SER A 106 -0.60 -58.25 -19.19
CA SER A 106 -0.64 -59.72 -19.32
C SER A 106 -2.05 -60.29 -19.11
N LEU A 107 -2.82 -59.76 -18.16
CA LEU A 107 -4.20 -60.18 -17.93
C LEU A 107 -5.13 -59.72 -19.07
N ALA A 108 -4.96 -58.49 -19.57
CA ALA A 108 -5.75 -57.96 -20.68
C ALA A 108 -5.53 -58.77 -21.97
N ASP A 109 -4.30 -59.19 -22.25
CA ASP A 109 -3.99 -60.02 -23.41
C ASP A 109 -4.59 -61.43 -23.27
N ARG A 110 -4.59 -62.01 -22.04
CA ARG A 110 -5.30 -63.28 -21.77
C ARG A 110 -6.81 -63.17 -21.90
N VAL A 111 -7.39 -61.99 -21.65
CA VAL A 111 -8.83 -61.73 -21.83
C VAL A 111 -9.20 -61.61 -23.31
N LYS A 112 -8.29 -61.10 -24.15
CA LYS A 112 -8.49 -61.03 -25.61
C LYS A 112 -8.50 -62.40 -26.27
N ASP A 113 -7.76 -63.36 -25.72
CA ASP A 113 -7.70 -64.74 -26.23
C ASP A 113 -8.86 -65.63 -25.76
N LEU A 114 -9.79 -65.12 -24.95
CA LEU A 114 -11.00 -65.84 -24.61
C LEU A 114 -11.94 -65.89 -25.82
N PRO A 115 -12.26 -67.07 -26.38
CA PRO A 115 -13.13 -67.17 -27.54
C PRO A 115 -14.51 -66.61 -27.20
N SER A 116 -14.96 -65.64 -28.01
CA SER A 116 -16.22 -64.93 -27.85
C SER A 116 -17.41 -65.89 -28.00
N ARG A 117 -17.79 -66.55 -26.92
CA ARG A 117 -18.92 -67.47 -26.87
C ARG A 117 -20.09 -66.87 -26.10
N THR A 118 -20.69 -65.83 -26.68
CA THR A 118 -22.04 -65.36 -26.32
C THR A 118 -22.64 -64.63 -27.52
N GLN A 119 -23.09 -65.40 -28.51
CA GLN A 119 -24.22 -65.00 -29.33
C GLN A 119 -25.47 -65.55 -28.64
N TYR A 120 -26.32 -64.71 -28.06
CA TYR A 120 -27.76 -64.99 -27.96
C TYR A 120 -28.55 -63.71 -27.66
N ASN A 121 -29.33 -63.30 -28.67
CA ASN A 121 -30.57 -62.52 -28.67
C ASN A 121 -30.66 -61.17 -27.92
N ALA A 122 -30.53 -60.09 -28.68
CA ALA A 122 -31.27 -58.85 -28.45
C ALA A 122 -31.76 -58.29 -29.79
N LYS A 123 -33.00 -58.63 -30.16
CA LYS A 123 -33.78 -57.96 -31.22
C LYS A 123 -34.81 -57.05 -30.55
N ASN A 124 -34.96 -55.86 -31.12
CA ASN A 124 -36.06 -54.90 -30.99
C ASN A 124 -35.95 -53.88 -29.85
N PHE A 125 -35.38 -52.70 -30.19
CA PHE A 125 -35.87 -51.42 -29.69
C PHE A 125 -35.48 -50.30 -30.68
N GLU A 126 -36.36 -50.02 -31.63
CA GLU A 126 -36.34 -48.76 -32.41
C GLU A 126 -37.20 -47.75 -31.65
N VAL A 127 -36.61 -46.61 -31.26
CA VAL A 127 -37.35 -45.39 -30.92
C VAL A 127 -36.65 -44.20 -31.56
N GLU A 128 -37.38 -43.66 -32.52
CA GLU A 128 -37.42 -42.32 -33.12
C GLU A 128 -36.49 -41.24 -32.54
N LYS A 129 -35.66 -40.67 -33.42
CA LYS A 129 -35.04 -39.35 -33.25
C LYS A 129 -35.69 -38.37 -34.22
N SER A 130 -36.44 -37.41 -33.67
CA SER A 130 -36.92 -36.23 -34.39
C SER A 130 -35.90 -35.10 -34.34
N ASN A 131 -35.73 -34.46 -35.49
CA ASN A 131 -34.90 -33.31 -35.78
C ASN A 131 -35.47 -32.01 -35.16
N GLU A 132 -34.60 -31.16 -34.60
CA GLU A 132 -34.84 -29.72 -34.54
C GLU A 132 -33.58 -28.96 -34.98
N ASN A 133 -33.68 -28.38 -36.18
CA ASN A 133 -32.80 -27.35 -36.72
C ASN A 133 -33.26 -26.00 -36.15
N ILE A 134 -32.36 -25.23 -35.54
CA ILE A 134 -32.60 -23.81 -35.25
C ILE A 134 -31.53 -22.98 -35.95
N ASP A 135 -32.01 -22.26 -36.96
CA ASP A 135 -31.33 -21.27 -37.80
C ASP A 135 -31.40 -19.90 -37.09
N TYR A 136 -30.26 -19.22 -36.92
CA TYR A 136 -30.21 -17.83 -36.43
C TYR A 136 -29.52 -16.95 -37.46
N ARG A 137 -30.37 -16.27 -38.27
CA ARG A 137 -30.00 -15.13 -39.11
C ARG A 137 -29.89 -13.85 -38.28
N SER A 138 -28.72 -13.22 -38.41
CA SER A 138 -28.48 -11.79 -38.71
C SER A 138 -29.65 -10.80 -38.55
N VAL A 139 -29.46 -9.78 -37.72
CA VAL A 139 -30.00 -8.43 -37.98
C VAL A 139 -28.93 -7.37 -37.66
N ASN A 140 -28.74 -6.53 -38.67
CA ASN A 140 -27.90 -5.35 -38.75
C ASN A 140 -28.81 -4.11 -38.61
N SER A 141 -28.42 -3.07 -37.87
CA SER A 141 -29.03 -1.73 -38.05
C SER A 141 -28.17 -0.62 -37.44
N ASN A 142 -27.77 0.29 -38.33
CA ASN A 142 -27.20 1.61 -38.09
C ASN A 142 -28.25 2.62 -37.56
N THR A 143 -27.79 3.62 -36.78
CA THR A 143 -28.33 5.00 -36.69
C THR A 143 -27.34 5.81 -35.85
N ALA A 144 -26.48 6.69 -36.37
CA ALA A 144 -26.70 8.03 -36.94
C ALA A 144 -27.15 9.10 -35.92
N ASN A 145 -26.21 10.01 -35.61
CA ASN A 145 -26.29 11.47 -35.34
C ASN A 145 -27.34 12.03 -34.36
N THR A 146 -26.92 12.94 -33.48
CA THR A 146 -27.25 14.40 -33.57
C THR A 146 -26.49 15.17 -32.49
N SER A 147 -25.63 16.10 -32.92
CA SER A 147 -24.99 17.12 -32.07
C SER A 147 -25.95 18.29 -31.82
N LYS A 148 -26.05 18.76 -30.57
CA LYS A 148 -26.58 20.10 -30.26
C LYS A 148 -25.68 20.79 -29.24
N THR A 149 -24.94 21.77 -29.75
CA THR A 149 -24.22 22.81 -29.02
C THR A 149 -25.21 23.87 -28.55
N TYR A 150 -25.25 24.11 -27.23
CA TYR A 150 -25.85 25.31 -26.65
C TYR A 150 -24.72 26.21 -26.17
N ILE A 151 -24.60 27.38 -26.79
CA ILE A 151 -23.80 28.51 -26.30
C ILE A 151 -24.75 29.33 -25.43
N ASP A 152 -24.44 29.45 -24.15
CA ASP A 152 -25.11 30.39 -23.27
C ASP A 152 -24.08 31.40 -22.73
N GLN A 153 -24.34 32.66 -23.04
CA GLN A 153 -23.58 33.84 -22.63
C GLN A 153 -24.39 34.54 -21.55
N SER A 154 -23.89 34.60 -20.32
CA SER A 154 -24.41 35.57 -19.35
C SER A 154 -23.39 35.99 -18.29
N HIS A 155 -23.01 37.27 -18.40
CA HIS A 155 -22.84 38.24 -17.32
C HIS A 155 -21.88 37.93 -16.15
N THR A 156 -20.66 38.44 -16.27
CA THR A 156 -19.74 38.70 -15.16
C THR A 156 -20.20 39.92 -14.36
N THR A 157 -20.93 39.69 -13.26
CA THR A 157 -21.12 40.71 -12.21
C THR A 157 -19.95 40.62 -11.24
N ILE A 158 -19.14 41.68 -11.18
CA ILE A 158 -18.06 41.81 -10.20
C ILE A 158 -18.70 42.08 -8.84
N ARG A 159 -18.89 41.03 -8.04
CA ARG A 159 -19.29 41.13 -6.63
C ARG A 159 -18.06 41.17 -5.76
N ASN A 160 -17.92 42.25 -5.00
CA ASN A 160 -17.01 42.38 -3.87
C ASN A 160 -17.18 41.19 -2.93
N SER A 161 -16.16 40.33 -2.88
CA SER A 161 -16.12 39.15 -2.02
C SER A 161 -15.88 39.58 -0.57
N GLN A 162 -16.96 39.76 0.17
CA GLN A 162 -16.93 39.60 1.62
C GLN A 162 -16.39 38.20 1.93
N ILE A 163 -15.37 38.13 2.78
CA ILE A 163 -14.72 36.91 3.25
C ILE A 163 -15.74 36.18 4.14
N PHE A 164 -16.62 35.39 3.52
CA PHE A 164 -17.41 34.41 4.26
C PHE A 164 -16.46 33.32 4.75
N PRO A 165 -16.63 32.80 5.99
CA PRO A 165 -15.87 31.67 6.48
C PRO A 165 -15.99 30.54 5.45
N ASP A 166 -14.83 30.06 5.01
CA ASP A 166 -14.63 29.11 3.94
C ASP A 166 -15.41 27.83 4.25
N GLU A 167 -16.67 27.73 3.79
CA GLU A 167 -17.46 26.49 3.72
C GLU A 167 -16.80 25.57 2.70
N ARG A 168 -15.54 25.18 2.95
CA ARG A 168 -14.90 24.07 2.26
C ARG A 168 -15.75 22.86 2.55
N LYS A 169 -16.62 22.56 1.59
CA LYS A 169 -17.40 21.32 1.55
C LYS A 169 -16.43 20.19 1.88
N GLU A 170 -16.88 19.23 2.69
CA GLU A 170 -16.09 18.11 3.21
C GLU A 170 -15.72 17.08 2.11
N LYS A 171 -15.33 17.57 0.95
CA LYS A 171 -15.05 16.79 -0.24
C LYS A 171 -13.71 16.09 -0.10
N THR A 172 -13.72 14.83 -0.50
CA THR A 172 -12.54 13.98 -0.54
C THR A 172 -12.23 13.60 -1.98
N LEU A 173 -10.98 13.72 -2.39
CA LEU A 173 -10.50 13.27 -3.69
C LEU A 173 -9.72 11.97 -3.55
N ILE A 174 -10.19 10.88 -4.15
CA ILE A 174 -9.41 9.67 -4.37
C ILE A 174 -8.76 9.79 -5.76
N ILE A 175 -7.44 9.88 -5.81
CA ILE A 175 -6.70 10.00 -7.07
C ILE A 175 -5.60 8.95 -7.15
N GLY A 176 -5.47 8.31 -8.30
CA GLY A 176 -4.55 7.19 -8.42
C GLY A 176 -4.38 6.62 -9.82
N SER A 177 -3.69 5.50 -9.91
CA SER A 177 -3.36 4.81 -11.15
C SER A 177 -4.53 3.95 -11.68
N SER A 178 -4.25 2.95 -12.53
CA SER A 178 -5.27 1.99 -12.99
C SER A 178 -5.82 1.07 -11.89
N ILE A 179 -5.19 1.01 -10.71
CA ILE A 179 -5.65 0.15 -9.61
C ILE A 179 -7.04 0.56 -9.08
N ILE A 180 -7.36 1.85 -9.13
CA ILE A 180 -8.64 2.41 -8.69
C ILE A 180 -9.71 2.47 -9.79
N LYS A 181 -9.44 1.91 -10.99
CA LYS A 181 -10.35 2.00 -12.14
C LYS A 181 -11.70 1.30 -11.93
N GLY A 182 -11.76 0.34 -11.01
CA GLY A 182 -12.95 -0.46 -10.71
C GLY A 182 -13.83 0.13 -9.61
N ILE A 183 -13.44 1.27 -9.02
CA ILE A 183 -14.26 1.90 -7.96
C ILE A 183 -15.52 2.48 -8.60
N ASP A 184 -16.67 2.01 -8.13
CA ASP A 184 -17.97 2.56 -8.47
C ASP A 184 -18.24 3.82 -7.62
N ALA A 185 -18.39 4.96 -8.29
CA ALA A 185 -18.66 6.24 -7.64
C ALA A 185 -19.97 6.24 -6.83
N ASN A 186 -20.94 5.38 -7.19
CA ASN A 186 -22.20 5.27 -6.46
C ASN A 186 -22.06 4.52 -5.14
N LYS A 187 -20.94 3.81 -4.93
CA LYS A 187 -20.67 3.05 -3.70
C LYS A 187 -19.88 3.85 -2.67
N VAL A 188 -19.40 5.04 -3.02
CA VAL A 188 -18.74 5.96 -2.10
C VAL A 188 -19.69 7.13 -1.75
N GLY A 189 -19.32 7.93 -0.76
CA GLY A 189 -20.11 9.08 -0.36
C GLY A 189 -20.23 10.11 -1.48
N LYS A 190 -21.32 10.91 -1.46
CA LYS A 190 -21.61 11.90 -2.51
C LYS A 190 -20.52 12.98 -2.63
N ASP A 191 -19.81 13.23 -1.53
CA ASP A 191 -18.70 14.19 -1.47
C ASP A 191 -17.33 13.55 -1.78
N VAL A 192 -17.30 12.28 -2.19
CA VAL A 192 -16.08 11.58 -2.61
C VAL A 192 -15.98 11.60 -4.13
N HIS A 193 -14.95 12.26 -4.65
CA HIS A 193 -14.64 12.28 -6.07
C HIS A 193 -13.52 11.29 -6.37
N ILE A 194 -13.64 10.53 -7.47
CA ILE A 194 -12.63 9.56 -7.89
C ILE A 194 -12.01 10.03 -9.21
N ARG A 195 -10.68 10.05 -9.29
CA ARG A 195 -9.92 10.39 -10.50
C ARG A 195 -8.90 9.31 -10.83
N THR A 196 -9.26 8.45 -11.79
CA THR A 196 -8.39 7.39 -12.29
C THR A 196 -7.46 7.90 -13.39
N ASN A 197 -6.16 7.65 -13.24
CA ASN A 197 -5.13 8.00 -14.20
C ASN A 197 -4.38 6.75 -14.63
N ARG A 198 -4.88 6.06 -15.67
CA ARG A 198 -4.29 4.81 -16.16
C ARG A 198 -2.81 5.00 -16.51
N GLY A 199 -1.98 4.03 -16.11
CA GLY A 199 -0.53 4.08 -16.34
C GLY A 199 0.22 5.14 -15.53
N ALA A 200 -0.43 5.89 -14.65
CA ALA A 200 0.24 6.95 -13.90
C ALA A 200 1.37 6.40 -13.03
N THR A 201 2.52 7.04 -13.15
CA THR A 201 3.62 7.05 -12.20
C THR A 201 3.48 8.25 -11.26
N VAL A 202 4.27 8.31 -10.18
CA VAL A 202 4.27 9.43 -9.24
C VAL A 202 4.47 10.78 -9.95
N PRO A 203 5.50 10.98 -10.80
CA PRO A 203 5.70 12.27 -11.49
C PRO A 203 4.53 12.67 -12.40
N THR A 204 3.99 11.71 -13.16
CA THR A 204 2.87 12.00 -14.07
C THR A 204 1.60 12.38 -13.30
N LEU A 205 1.41 11.83 -12.09
CA LEU A 205 0.29 12.20 -11.24
C LEU A 205 0.51 13.60 -10.63
N THR A 206 1.73 13.93 -10.20
CA THR A 206 2.10 15.27 -9.72
C THR A 206 1.75 16.33 -10.76
N GLU A 207 2.11 16.13 -12.03
CA GLU A 207 1.78 17.08 -13.10
C GLU A 207 0.28 17.24 -13.34
N LYS A 208 -0.49 16.15 -13.16
CA LYS A 208 -1.95 16.21 -13.25
C LYS A 208 -2.59 16.91 -12.05
N ILE A 209 -2.00 16.78 -10.87
CA ILE A 209 -2.42 17.51 -9.67
C ILE A 209 -2.17 19.00 -9.84
N LYS A 210 -1.01 19.42 -10.36
CA LYS A 210 -0.71 20.83 -10.66
C LYS A 210 -1.74 21.49 -11.57
N LYS A 211 -2.23 20.73 -12.56
CA LYS A 211 -3.25 21.19 -13.52
C LYS A 211 -4.69 21.07 -13.01
N SER A 212 -4.88 20.44 -11.86
CA SER A 212 -6.20 20.19 -11.28
C SER A 212 -6.55 21.28 -10.26
N ASN A 213 -7.80 21.75 -10.29
CA ASN A 213 -8.32 22.51 -9.15
C ASN A 213 -8.54 21.55 -7.97
N ILE A 214 -7.61 21.53 -7.01
CA ILE A 214 -7.73 20.77 -5.76
C ILE A 214 -7.97 21.65 -4.53
N GLN A 215 -8.14 22.96 -4.71
CA GLN A 215 -8.32 23.92 -3.61
C GLN A 215 -9.63 23.69 -2.84
N HIS A 216 -10.65 23.14 -3.51
CA HIS A 216 -11.96 22.88 -2.92
C HIS A 216 -12.09 21.53 -2.20
N TYR A 217 -11.02 20.72 -2.12
CA TYR A 217 -11.05 19.47 -1.36
C TYR A 217 -10.49 19.67 0.06
N LYS A 218 -11.16 19.06 1.04
CA LYS A 218 -10.69 18.95 2.43
C LYS A 218 -9.68 17.83 2.59
N SER A 219 -9.75 16.79 1.75
CA SER A 219 -8.89 15.62 1.85
C SER A 219 -8.54 15.06 0.48
N ILE A 220 -7.35 14.47 0.36
CA ILE A 220 -6.88 13.77 -0.82
C ILE A 220 -6.26 12.43 -0.42
N ILE A 221 -6.65 11.37 -1.12
CA ILE A 221 -6.13 10.02 -0.95
C ILE A 221 -5.32 9.69 -2.20
N LEU A 222 -4.01 9.45 -2.02
CA LEU A 222 -3.06 9.16 -3.08
C LEU A 222 -2.90 7.65 -3.23
N VAL A 223 -3.28 7.10 -4.39
CA VAL A 223 -3.17 5.67 -4.72
C VAL A 223 -2.31 5.48 -5.97
N VAL A 224 -0.99 5.67 -5.81
CA VAL A 224 0.00 5.68 -6.89
C VAL A 224 1.33 5.09 -6.42
N GLY A 225 2.18 4.67 -7.37
CA GLY A 225 3.52 4.15 -7.11
C GLY A 225 3.73 2.73 -7.65
N GLY A 226 2.66 1.97 -7.89
CA GLY A 226 2.78 0.62 -8.43
C GLY A 226 3.51 0.54 -9.78
N ASN A 227 3.34 1.53 -10.66
CA ASN A 227 4.04 1.55 -11.95
C ASN A 227 5.51 1.97 -11.80
N ASP A 228 5.80 2.91 -10.89
CA ASP A 228 7.18 3.27 -10.54
C ASP A 228 7.95 2.03 -10.02
N ALA A 229 7.33 1.28 -9.11
CA ALA A 229 7.88 0.03 -8.61
C ALA A 229 8.09 -0.97 -9.74
N SER A 230 7.07 -1.18 -10.59
CA SER A 230 7.16 -2.09 -11.75
C SER A 230 8.28 -1.73 -12.73
N SER A 231 8.62 -0.45 -12.85
CA SER A 231 9.74 0.04 -13.65
C SER A 231 11.09 -0.05 -12.94
N ARG A 232 11.12 -0.62 -11.73
CA ARG A 232 12.31 -0.83 -10.90
C ARG A 232 13.10 0.46 -10.67
N ILE A 233 12.40 1.57 -10.46
CA ILE A 233 13.11 2.82 -10.16
C ILE A 233 13.83 2.69 -8.82
N HIS A 234 14.98 3.35 -8.68
CA HIS A 234 15.75 3.28 -7.44
C HIS A 234 14.90 3.76 -6.25
N PRO A 235 14.92 3.06 -5.10
CA PRO A 235 14.15 3.41 -3.90
C PRO A 235 14.28 4.88 -3.49
N GLU A 236 15.49 5.43 -3.47
CA GLU A 236 15.69 6.86 -3.11
C GLU A 236 15.08 7.82 -4.14
N ALA A 237 15.17 7.49 -5.44
CA ALA A 237 14.52 8.30 -6.48
C ALA A 237 12.98 8.23 -6.38
N PHE A 238 12.43 7.08 -5.93
CA PHE A 238 11.00 6.98 -5.60
C PHE A 238 10.64 7.89 -4.43
N LYS A 239 11.46 7.90 -3.37
CA LYS A 239 11.30 8.77 -2.21
C LYS A 239 11.25 10.25 -2.60
N GLU A 240 12.24 10.72 -3.37
CA GLU A 240 12.32 12.12 -3.82
C GLU A 240 11.09 12.53 -4.66
N LYS A 241 10.67 11.67 -5.60
CA LYS A 241 9.47 11.93 -6.43
C LYS A 241 8.21 12.04 -5.59
N TYR A 242 8.07 11.19 -4.57
CA TYR A 242 6.91 11.20 -3.68
C TYR A 242 6.91 12.42 -2.75
N ASP A 243 8.08 12.80 -2.25
CA ASP A 243 8.30 14.02 -1.47
C ASP A 243 7.91 15.28 -2.26
N ASP A 244 8.34 15.38 -3.53
CA ASP A 244 7.95 16.46 -4.44
C ASP A 244 6.43 16.50 -4.67
N MET A 245 5.80 15.33 -4.86
CA MET A 245 4.34 15.24 -5.01
C MET A 245 3.62 15.78 -3.77
N ILE A 246 4.06 15.42 -2.56
CA ILE A 246 3.45 15.90 -1.32
C ILE A 246 3.63 17.41 -1.16
N LYS A 247 4.85 17.92 -1.40
CA LYS A 247 5.15 19.36 -1.36
C LYS A 247 4.29 20.13 -2.36
N THR A 248 4.12 19.60 -3.56
CA THR A 248 3.23 20.16 -4.59
C THR A 248 1.77 20.20 -4.14
N VAL A 249 1.25 19.12 -3.54
CA VAL A 249 -0.12 19.10 -3.02
C VAL A 249 -0.30 20.16 -1.92
N LYS A 250 0.64 20.23 -0.97
CA LYS A 250 0.62 21.21 0.13
C LYS A 250 0.79 22.65 -0.37
N SER A 251 1.55 22.91 -1.43
CA SER A 251 1.70 24.27 -1.97
C SER A 251 0.43 24.77 -2.67
N ILE A 252 -0.30 23.87 -3.35
CA ILE A 252 -1.57 24.21 -4.01
C ILE A 252 -2.70 24.40 -2.99
N ASN A 253 -2.75 23.55 -1.95
CA ASN A 253 -3.73 23.62 -0.89
C ASN A 253 -3.09 23.30 0.48
N PRO A 254 -2.60 24.32 1.21
CA PRO A 254 -1.89 24.13 2.49
C PRO A 254 -2.73 23.47 3.59
N GLY A 255 -4.07 23.56 3.50
CA GLY A 255 -4.99 22.99 4.48
C GLY A 255 -5.51 21.59 4.12
N ILE A 256 -5.03 20.97 3.03
CA ILE A 256 -5.52 19.67 2.60
C ILE A 256 -4.98 18.53 3.49
N ASN A 257 -5.87 17.65 3.94
CA ASN A 257 -5.46 16.43 4.62
C ASN A 257 -5.03 15.40 3.58
N ILE A 258 -3.78 14.93 3.65
CA ILE A 258 -3.25 13.93 2.71
C ILE A 258 -3.22 12.56 3.41
N ALA A 259 -3.79 11.56 2.73
CA ALA A 259 -3.63 10.16 3.08
C ALA A 259 -2.94 9.42 1.93
N VAL A 260 -1.98 8.56 2.27
CA VAL A 260 -1.19 7.78 1.33
C VAL A 260 -1.60 6.33 1.43
N SER A 261 -2.01 5.72 0.32
CA SER A 261 -2.23 4.28 0.27
C SER A 261 -0.92 3.58 -0.06
N GLU A 262 -0.62 2.52 0.69
CA GLU A 262 0.37 1.54 0.27
C GLU A 262 0.05 1.03 -1.13
N ILE A 263 1.09 0.66 -1.87
CA ILE A 263 0.98 -0.07 -3.12
C ILE A 263 0.48 -1.47 -2.77
N CYS A 264 -0.64 -1.88 -3.38
CA CYS A 264 -1.12 -3.24 -3.24
C CYS A 264 -0.06 -4.23 -3.77
N PRO A 265 0.13 -5.39 -3.12
CA PRO A 265 1.01 -6.46 -3.59
C PRO A 265 0.80 -6.78 -5.07
N ARG A 266 1.88 -6.99 -5.83
CA ARG A 266 1.83 -7.26 -7.27
C ARG A 266 2.63 -8.50 -7.63
N ARG A 267 2.19 -9.25 -8.63
CA ARG A 267 2.92 -10.43 -9.11
C ARG A 267 4.27 -10.07 -9.74
N ASN A 268 4.35 -8.91 -10.38
CA ASN A 268 5.48 -8.58 -11.25
C ASN A 268 6.55 -7.71 -10.59
N VAL A 269 6.38 -7.35 -9.32
CA VAL A 269 7.33 -6.53 -8.57
C VAL A 269 7.11 -6.72 -7.07
N ASP A 270 8.20 -6.79 -6.32
CA ASP A 270 8.17 -6.66 -4.86
C ASP A 270 7.87 -5.20 -4.45
N THR A 271 6.75 -5.00 -3.78
CA THR A 271 6.27 -3.69 -3.34
C THR A 271 6.73 -3.33 -1.93
N GLU A 272 7.34 -4.26 -1.18
CA GLU A 272 7.65 -4.08 0.25
C GLU A 272 8.63 -2.91 0.48
N ILE A 273 9.72 -2.86 -0.28
CA ILE A 273 10.73 -1.79 -0.19
C ILE A 273 10.09 -0.42 -0.47
N TYR A 274 9.22 -0.33 -1.47
CA TYR A 274 8.54 0.91 -1.83
C TYR A 274 7.51 1.31 -0.76
N ASN A 275 6.79 0.35 -0.19
CA ASN A 275 5.86 0.61 0.91
C ASN A 275 6.60 1.10 2.16
N ALA A 276 7.78 0.54 2.49
CA ALA A 276 8.63 1.04 3.56
C ALA A 276 9.03 2.51 3.34
N ILE A 277 9.33 2.90 2.09
CA ILE A 277 9.57 4.31 1.74
C ILE A 277 8.30 5.16 1.93
N LEU A 278 7.13 4.68 1.51
CA LEU A 278 5.88 5.40 1.73
C LEU A 278 5.59 5.63 3.21
N HIS A 279 5.90 4.66 4.08
CA HIS A 279 5.81 4.83 5.54
C HIS A 279 6.76 5.91 6.05
N ARG A 280 8.02 5.88 5.61
CA ARG A 280 9.03 6.88 5.99
C ARG A 280 8.61 8.28 5.56
N VAL A 281 8.25 8.47 4.29
CA VAL A 281 7.79 9.76 3.74
C VAL A 281 6.52 10.24 4.45
N SER A 282 5.56 9.34 4.70
CA SER A 282 4.34 9.69 5.44
C SER A 282 4.65 10.14 6.85
N THR A 283 5.61 9.50 7.53
CA THR A 283 6.06 9.90 8.88
C THR A 283 6.74 11.26 8.86
N GLU A 284 7.69 11.47 7.94
CA GLU A 284 8.41 12.76 7.74
C GLU A 284 7.42 13.92 7.53
N HIS A 285 6.32 13.68 6.80
CA HIS A 285 5.30 14.68 6.48
C HIS A 285 4.09 14.71 7.42
N LYS A 286 4.04 13.85 8.45
CA LYS A 286 2.91 13.66 9.38
C LYS A 286 1.59 13.33 8.67
N LEU A 287 1.63 12.45 7.67
CA LEU A 287 0.49 12.01 6.87
C LEU A 287 -0.14 10.75 7.42
N LYS A 288 -1.41 10.51 7.06
CA LYS A 288 -2.07 9.23 7.34
C LYS A 288 -1.64 8.18 6.32
N ILE A 289 -1.30 6.98 6.79
CA ILE A 289 -1.01 5.82 5.93
C ILE A 289 -2.19 4.85 5.90
N ILE A 290 -2.53 4.35 4.72
CA ILE A 290 -3.56 3.34 4.51
C ILE A 290 -2.85 2.04 4.15
N LYS A 291 -2.82 1.11 5.11
CA LYS A 291 -2.21 -0.21 4.94
C LYS A 291 -3.02 -1.07 3.96
N GLN A 292 -2.33 -1.67 3.00
CA GLN A 292 -2.92 -2.59 2.03
C GLN A 292 -2.24 -3.95 2.07
N THR A 293 -0.92 -4.00 2.25
CA THR A 293 -0.07 -5.19 2.04
C THR A 293 -0.67 -6.46 2.64
N ASP A 294 -0.88 -6.48 3.96
CA ASP A 294 -1.32 -7.67 4.70
C ASP A 294 -2.72 -8.17 4.31
N ALA A 295 -3.58 -7.30 3.77
CA ALA A 295 -4.94 -7.66 3.43
C ALA A 295 -5.04 -8.42 2.09
N PHE A 296 -4.02 -8.30 1.24
CA PHE A 296 -4.04 -8.84 -0.13
C PHE A 296 -3.16 -10.09 -0.31
N VAL A 297 -2.44 -10.51 0.73
CA VAL A 297 -1.62 -11.72 0.74
C VAL A 297 -2.20 -12.76 1.69
N SER A 298 -1.97 -14.02 1.36
CA SER A 298 -2.25 -15.15 2.24
C SER A 298 -1.19 -15.26 3.34
N ARG A 299 -1.41 -16.14 4.32
CA ARG A 299 -0.42 -16.42 5.38
C ARG A 299 0.93 -16.91 4.84
N GLY A 300 0.95 -17.51 3.63
CA GLY A 300 2.17 -17.95 2.96
C GLY A 300 2.88 -16.85 2.15
N GLY A 301 2.36 -15.62 2.15
CA GLY A 301 2.90 -14.52 1.34
C GLY A 301 2.36 -14.45 -0.09
N ASP A 302 1.66 -15.49 -0.56
CA ASP A 302 1.07 -15.50 -1.90
C ASP A 302 -0.08 -14.52 -2.05
N LEU A 303 -0.23 -13.92 -3.24
CA LEU A 303 -1.38 -13.09 -3.57
C LEU A 303 -2.69 -13.90 -3.45
N VAL A 304 -3.69 -13.32 -2.79
CA VAL A 304 -5.02 -13.94 -2.72
C VAL A 304 -5.71 -13.81 -4.08
N SER A 305 -5.81 -14.93 -4.79
CA SER A 305 -6.28 -14.97 -6.19
C SER A 305 -7.68 -14.39 -6.41
N SER A 306 -8.57 -14.44 -5.42
CA SER A 306 -9.92 -13.86 -5.53
C SER A 306 -9.93 -12.33 -5.59
N TYR A 307 -8.87 -11.67 -5.12
CA TYR A 307 -8.76 -10.20 -5.11
C TYR A 307 -8.11 -9.62 -6.36
N TYR A 308 -7.45 -10.46 -7.19
CA TYR A 308 -6.73 -10.02 -8.38
C TYR A 308 -7.30 -10.66 -9.65
N HIS A 309 -7.23 -9.93 -10.75
CA HIS A 309 -7.38 -10.53 -12.07
C HIS A 309 -6.22 -11.47 -12.37
N ARG A 310 -6.32 -12.23 -13.47
CA ARG A 310 -5.29 -13.19 -13.90
C ARG A 310 -3.91 -12.54 -14.09
N ASP A 311 -3.84 -11.23 -14.29
CA ASP A 311 -2.59 -10.47 -14.43
C ASP A 311 -1.82 -10.29 -13.10
N GLY A 312 -2.47 -10.52 -11.94
CA GLY A 312 -1.85 -10.30 -10.63
C GLY A 312 -1.47 -8.84 -10.37
N ILE A 313 -2.12 -7.90 -11.06
CA ILE A 313 -1.86 -6.45 -10.96
C ILE A 313 -3.16 -5.71 -10.68
N HIS A 314 -4.21 -5.98 -11.45
CA HIS A 314 -5.48 -5.28 -11.31
C HIS A 314 -6.42 -6.02 -10.35
N LEU A 315 -7.19 -5.25 -9.59
CA LEU A 315 -8.13 -5.81 -8.62
C LEU A 315 -9.41 -6.29 -9.29
N THR A 316 -9.96 -7.40 -8.80
CA THR A 316 -11.35 -7.79 -9.07
C THR A 316 -12.31 -6.85 -8.33
N ASN A 317 -13.61 -7.07 -8.50
CA ASN A 317 -14.63 -6.39 -7.68
C ASN A 317 -14.41 -6.64 -6.17
N GLN A 318 -14.05 -7.87 -5.79
CA GLN A 318 -13.78 -8.21 -4.38
C GLN A 318 -12.54 -7.49 -3.86
N GLY A 319 -11.43 -7.49 -4.63
CA GLY A 319 -10.23 -6.75 -4.26
C GLY A 319 -10.49 -5.24 -4.15
N THR A 320 -11.31 -4.68 -5.05
CA THR A 320 -11.70 -3.26 -5.01
C THR A 320 -12.51 -2.93 -3.76
N ILE A 321 -13.45 -3.79 -3.35
CA ILE A 321 -14.22 -3.61 -2.11
C ILE A 321 -13.29 -3.64 -0.89
N LEU A 322 -12.32 -4.56 -0.86
CA LEU A 322 -11.33 -4.63 0.21
C LEU A 322 -10.45 -3.38 0.28
N LEU A 323 -9.98 -2.88 -0.88
CA LEU A 323 -9.24 -1.63 -0.99
C LEU A 323 -10.03 -0.46 -0.36
N LEU A 324 -11.30 -0.30 -0.74
CA LEU A 324 -12.18 0.75 -0.21
C LEU A 324 -12.43 0.57 1.29
N ARG A 325 -12.60 -0.66 1.77
CA ARG A 325 -12.76 -0.94 3.20
C ARG A 325 -11.53 -0.47 3.99
N ASN A 326 -10.32 -0.73 3.49
CA ASN A 326 -9.09 -0.27 4.13
C ASN A 326 -8.94 1.25 4.09
N ILE A 327 -9.28 1.89 2.98
CA ILE A 327 -9.33 3.36 2.88
C ILE A 327 -10.31 3.92 3.93
N ASN A 328 -11.51 3.34 4.04
CA ASN A 328 -12.55 3.81 4.94
C ASN A 328 -12.18 3.73 6.44
N LYS A 329 -11.29 2.81 6.82
CA LYS A 329 -10.78 2.74 8.20
C LYS A 329 -9.97 3.98 8.62
N VAL A 330 -9.41 4.71 7.64
CA VAL A 330 -8.47 5.83 7.88
C VAL A 330 -9.09 7.18 7.49
N VAL A 331 -9.87 7.19 6.40
CA VAL A 331 -10.58 8.35 5.87
C VAL A 331 -12.00 7.92 5.59
N ASN A 332 -12.99 8.51 6.25
CA ASN A 332 -14.39 8.17 6.05
C ASN A 332 -14.82 8.52 4.61
N ILE A 333 -15.08 7.50 3.79
CA ILE A 333 -15.48 7.65 2.38
C ILE A 333 -16.87 7.10 2.10
N PHE A 334 -17.57 6.57 3.10
CA PHE A 334 -18.94 6.08 2.97
C PHE A 334 -19.93 7.02 3.67
N ASN A 335 -21.14 7.12 3.13
CA ASN A 335 -22.23 7.82 3.81
C ASN A 335 -22.61 7.01 5.07
N GLN A 336 -22.45 7.58 6.26
CA GLN A 336 -22.80 6.92 7.53
C GLN A 336 -24.28 6.48 7.58
N THR A 337 -25.15 7.16 6.81
CA THR A 337 -26.58 6.86 6.72
C THR A 337 -26.89 5.47 6.16
N THR A 338 -26.06 4.92 5.28
CA THR A 338 -26.38 3.63 4.62
C THR A 338 -26.03 2.42 5.49
N ILE A 339 -25.08 2.55 6.42
CA ILE A 339 -24.63 1.42 7.26
C ILE A 339 -25.62 1.13 8.40
N SER A 340 -26.39 2.13 8.83
CA SER A 340 -27.36 1.98 9.92
C SER A 340 -28.65 1.27 9.48
N GLN A 341 -29.00 1.29 8.19
CA GLN A 341 -30.24 0.68 7.69
C GLN A 341 -30.12 -0.83 7.44
N SER A 342 -28.93 -1.33 7.04
CA SER A 342 -28.74 -2.78 6.84
C SER A 342 -28.78 -3.60 8.14
N ASN A 343 -28.60 -2.95 9.29
CA ASN A 343 -28.67 -3.60 10.60
C ASN A 343 -30.07 -3.50 11.24
N ASN A 344 -30.94 -2.58 10.78
CA ASN A 344 -32.27 -2.36 11.37
C ASN A 344 -33.42 -2.97 10.54
N GLU A 345 -33.29 -3.08 9.22
CA GLU A 345 -34.36 -3.68 8.38
C GLU A 345 -34.47 -5.21 8.47
N SER A 346 -33.58 -5.88 9.22
CA SER A 346 -33.66 -7.32 9.49
C SER A 346 -34.43 -7.69 10.76
N ASN A 347 -34.94 -6.73 11.53
CA ASN A 347 -35.59 -6.99 12.82
C ASN A 347 -37.10 -6.71 12.92
N GLU A 348 -37.76 -6.10 11.93
CA GLU A 348 -39.18 -5.72 12.09
C GLU A 348 -40.20 -6.31 11.10
N GLN A 349 -39.78 -7.08 10.09
CA GLN A 349 -40.74 -7.75 9.21
C GLN A 349 -40.28 -9.17 8.88
N HIS A 350 -40.54 -10.12 9.78
CA HIS A 350 -41.18 -11.40 9.47
C HIS A 350 -41.21 -12.31 10.71
N GLY A 351 -42.42 -12.55 11.21
CA GLY A 351 -42.69 -13.65 12.10
C GLY A 351 -42.23 -14.98 11.49
N LYS A 352 -41.45 -15.73 12.27
CA LYS A 352 -41.21 -17.18 12.15
C LYS A 352 -40.75 -17.68 10.78
N ARG A 353 -39.55 -17.29 10.35
CA ARG A 353 -38.60 -18.17 9.66
C ARG A 353 -37.19 -17.64 9.91
N GLN A 354 -36.40 -18.37 10.68
CA GLN A 354 -34.99 -18.03 10.94
C GLN A 354 -34.22 -18.05 9.61
N THR A 355 -34.06 -16.90 8.97
CA THR A 355 -33.14 -16.73 7.85
C THR A 355 -31.73 -16.66 8.41
N ILE A 356 -31.02 -17.77 8.29
CA ILE A 356 -29.58 -17.89 8.52
C ILE A 356 -28.88 -16.77 7.73
N ALA A 357 -28.18 -15.88 8.42
CA ALA A 357 -27.38 -14.84 7.79
C ALA A 357 -26.42 -15.49 6.80
N LYS A 358 -26.56 -15.14 5.51
CA LYS A 358 -25.83 -15.76 4.40
C LYS A 358 -24.33 -15.56 4.62
N THR A 359 -23.60 -16.64 4.87
CA THR A 359 -22.17 -16.71 4.55
C THR A 359 -22.08 -16.91 3.03
N PHE A 360 -21.20 -16.17 2.35
CA PHE A 360 -20.88 -16.46 0.95
C PHE A 360 -19.61 -17.32 0.96
N ASN A 361 -19.73 -18.59 0.56
CA ASN A 361 -18.66 -19.60 0.65
C ASN A 361 -18.07 -19.80 2.06
N GLY A 362 -18.87 -19.67 3.13
CA GLY A 362 -18.40 -19.91 4.50
C GLY A 362 -17.54 -18.80 5.10
N ILE A 363 -17.35 -17.67 4.41
CA ILE A 363 -16.63 -16.49 4.91
C ILE A 363 -17.58 -15.56 5.67
N CYS A 364 -17.19 -15.18 6.88
CA CYS A 364 -17.88 -14.17 7.69
C CYS A 364 -17.71 -12.76 7.09
N PHE A 365 -18.81 -12.05 6.83
CA PHE A 365 -18.77 -10.71 6.24
C PHE A 365 -18.13 -9.64 7.14
N ASN A 366 -18.19 -9.81 8.46
CA ASN A 366 -17.62 -8.85 9.40
C ASN A 366 -16.08 -8.94 9.42
N CYS A 367 -15.52 -10.12 9.69
CA CYS A 367 -14.08 -10.29 9.90
C CYS A 367 -13.31 -10.90 8.70
N GLY A 368 -13.99 -11.51 7.74
CA GLY A 368 -13.36 -12.16 6.59
C GLY A 368 -12.79 -13.57 6.84
N PHE A 369 -12.99 -14.14 8.03
CA PHE A 369 -12.54 -15.51 8.35
C PHE A 369 -13.60 -16.56 8.00
N TYR A 370 -13.14 -17.78 7.70
CA TYR A 370 -13.99 -18.95 7.49
C TYR A 370 -14.50 -19.52 8.82
N GLY A 371 -15.64 -20.21 8.77
CA GLY A 371 -16.07 -21.14 9.82
C GLY A 371 -16.88 -20.55 10.97
N HIS A 372 -17.33 -19.29 10.87
CA HIS A 372 -18.32 -18.74 11.81
C HIS A 372 -19.28 -17.77 11.11
N HIS A 373 -20.46 -17.59 11.68
CA HIS A 373 -21.43 -16.63 11.18
C HIS A 373 -21.12 -15.21 11.68
N CYS A 374 -21.59 -14.20 10.94
CA CYS A 374 -21.44 -12.79 11.31
C CYS A 374 -21.89 -12.48 12.75
N LYS A 375 -22.95 -13.16 13.22
CA LYS A 375 -23.51 -13.03 14.56
C LYS A 375 -22.60 -13.61 15.67
N ASP A 376 -21.73 -14.56 15.31
CA ASP A 376 -20.80 -15.24 16.23
C ASP A 376 -19.39 -14.63 16.11
N CYS A 377 -19.29 -13.47 15.44
CA CYS A 377 -18.04 -12.79 15.16
C CYS A 377 -17.65 -11.91 16.36
N HIS A 378 -16.87 -12.47 17.29
CA HIS A 378 -16.24 -11.71 18.36
C HIS A 378 -14.96 -11.05 17.82
N THR A 379 -15.06 -9.78 17.42
CA THR A 379 -13.87 -8.94 17.17
C THR A 379 -13.19 -8.66 18.51
N LEU A 380 -11.97 -9.17 18.67
CA LEU A 380 -10.99 -8.67 19.65
C LEU A 380 -10.30 -7.42 19.12
#